data_AF-A0A519LBQ8-F1
#
_entry.id   AF-A0A519LBQ8-F1
#
_cell.length_a   1.000
_cell.length_b   1.000
_cell.length_c   1.000
_cell.angle_alpha   90.00
_cell.angle_beta   90.00
_cell.angle_gamma   90.00
#
_symmetry.space_group_name_H-M   'P 1'
#
loop_
_entity.id
_entity.type
_entity.pdbx_description
1 polymer ?
#
loop_
_entity_poly.entity_id
_entity_poly.type
_entity_poly.pdbx_seq_one_letter_code
_entity_poly.pdbx_strand_id
1 'polypeptide(L)'
;MVDFNRFVLSNGLKVLVHEDFTTPMAVVNVLYDVGARDEDPEKTGFAHLFEHLMFGGSINIPSYDEPLQRVGGENNAFTSNDITNYYITLPASNLETAFWLESDRMLSLAFSEKSLEVQRNVVSEEFKQRYLNQPYGDVWLKLRPLAYKEHPYR
;
A
#
# COMPACT_ATOMS: atom_id res chain seq x y z
N MET A 1 -2.79 -16.38 22.48
CA MET A 1 -3.09 -16.54 21.04
C MET A 1 -4.23 -15.60 20.74
N VAL A 2 -4.15 -14.80 19.67
CA VAL A 2 -5.20 -13.83 19.31
C VAL A 2 -6.37 -14.60 18.71
N ASP A 3 -7.59 -14.32 19.18
CA ASP A 3 -8.81 -14.93 18.64
C ASP A 3 -9.28 -14.16 17.40
N PHE A 4 -9.62 -14.85 16.31
CA PHE A 4 -10.07 -14.19 15.07
C PHE A 4 -11.00 -15.09 14.25
N ASN A 5 -11.94 -14.46 13.57
CA ASN A 5 -12.79 -15.09 12.58
C ASN A 5 -12.12 -15.04 11.20
N ARG A 6 -12.28 -16.12 10.41
CA ARG A 6 -11.79 -16.21 9.04
C ARG A 6 -12.88 -16.73 8.12
N PHE A 7 -13.08 -16.04 7.00
CA PHE A 7 -13.96 -16.47 5.93
C PHE A 7 -13.46 -15.98 4.56
N VAL A 8 -14.10 -16.47 3.50
CA VAL A 8 -13.77 -16.11 2.11
C VAL A 8 -15.04 -15.63 1.43
N LEU A 9 -14.98 -14.46 0.79
CA LEU A 9 -16.08 -13.91 0.02
C LEU A 9 -16.27 -14.66 -1.29
N SER A 10 -17.42 -14.49 -1.95
CA SER A 10 -17.74 -15.15 -3.22
C SER A 10 -16.77 -14.81 -4.36
N ASN A 11 -16.11 -13.65 -4.31
CA ASN A 11 -15.08 -13.23 -5.25
C ASN A 11 -13.67 -13.76 -4.91
N GLY A 12 -13.53 -14.58 -3.86
CA GLY A 12 -12.25 -15.16 -3.44
C GLY A 12 -11.43 -14.32 -2.45
N LEU A 13 -11.88 -13.10 -2.12
CA LEU A 13 -11.20 -12.27 -1.12
C LEU A 13 -11.26 -12.94 0.25
N LYS A 14 -10.08 -13.17 0.84
CA LYS A 14 -9.93 -13.76 2.18
C LYS A 14 -10.05 -12.65 3.21
N VAL A 15 -10.91 -12.85 4.20
CA VAL A 15 -11.15 -11.88 5.27
C VAL A 15 -10.78 -12.49 6.61
N LEU A 16 -10.03 -11.74 7.41
CA LEU A 16 -9.73 -12.04 8.80
C LEU A 16 -10.26 -10.89 9.65
N VAL A 17 -10.99 -11.20 10.72
CA VAL A 17 -11.55 -10.21 11.63
C VAL A 17 -11.19 -10.59 13.06
N HIS A 18 -10.54 -9.66 13.75
CA HIS A 18 -10.33 -9.72 15.20
C HIS A 18 -11.14 -8.59 15.83
N GLU A 19 -12.01 -8.92 16.77
CA GLU A 19 -12.83 -7.94 17.47
C GLU A 19 -12.20 -7.63 18.84
N ASP A 20 -11.85 -6.36 19.04
CA ASP A 20 -11.36 -5.82 20.31
C ASP A 20 -12.12 -4.52 20.63
N PHE A 21 -12.89 -4.52 21.71
CA PHE A 21 -13.72 -3.40 22.14
C PHE A 21 -13.06 -2.53 23.22
N THR A 22 -11.75 -2.70 23.47
CA THR A 22 -10.99 -1.89 24.45
C THR A 22 -10.92 -0.41 24.08
N THR A 23 -10.96 -0.09 22.78
CA THR A 23 -10.99 1.29 22.27
C THR A 23 -12.06 1.43 21.18
N PRO A 24 -12.62 2.63 20.96
CA PRO A 24 -13.60 2.86 19.90
C PRO A 24 -12.95 3.03 18.51
N MET A 25 -11.80 2.38 18.26
CA MET A 25 -11.03 2.48 17.03
C MET A 25 -11.14 1.18 16.23
N ALA A 26 -11.03 1.31 14.91
CA ALA A 26 -10.89 0.19 13.99
C ALA A 26 -9.65 0.37 13.12
N VAL A 27 -9.09 -0.76 12.68
CA VAL A 27 -8.00 -0.78 11.71
C VAL A 27 -8.39 -1.72 10.57
N VAL A 28 -8.35 -1.21 9.35
CA VAL A 28 -8.60 -1.99 8.12
C VAL A 28 -7.27 -2.15 7.39
N ASN A 29 -6.94 -3.37 6.99
CA ASN A 29 -5.77 -3.65 6.15
C ASN A 29 -6.24 -4.35 4.87
N VAL A 30 -5.72 -3.91 3.73
CA VAL A 30 -5.86 -4.57 2.43
C VAL A 30 -4.48 -4.98 1.96
N LEU A 31 -4.22 -6.29 2.05
CA LEU A 31 -2.95 -6.88 1.65
C LEU A 31 -3.07 -7.46 0.24
N TYR A 32 -2.24 -6.95 -0.66
CA TYR A 32 -2.04 -7.55 -1.97
C TYR A 32 -0.82 -8.48 -1.91
N ASP A 33 -1.01 -9.71 -2.39
CA ASP A 33 0.07 -10.71 -2.55
C ASP A 33 0.88 -10.38 -3.82
N VAL A 34 1.51 -9.21 -3.79
CA VAL A 34 2.38 -8.67 -4.84
C VAL A 34 3.40 -7.74 -4.19
N GLY A 35 4.65 -7.81 -4.61
CA GLY A 35 5.71 -6.91 -4.16
C GLY A 35 6.82 -6.78 -5.19
N ALA A 36 7.98 -6.28 -4.75
CA ALA A 36 9.12 -6.09 -5.66
C ALA A 36 9.63 -7.39 -6.32
N ARG A 37 9.36 -8.58 -5.73
CA ARG A 37 9.77 -9.86 -6.31
C ARG A 37 9.01 -10.24 -7.57
N ASP A 38 7.84 -9.65 -7.78
CA ASP A 38 6.93 -9.98 -8.87
C ASP A 38 7.15 -9.09 -10.10
N GLU A 39 8.12 -8.17 -10.02
CA GLU A 39 8.44 -7.22 -11.07
C GLU A 39 9.28 -7.86 -12.20
N ASP A 40 9.19 -7.28 -13.38
CA ASP A 40 10.16 -7.55 -14.46
C ASP A 40 11.53 -7.00 -14.00
N PRO A 41 12.59 -7.82 -14.00
CA PRO A 41 13.90 -7.35 -13.55
C PRO A 41 14.49 -6.22 -14.38
N GLU A 42 14.03 -6.01 -15.62
CA GLU A 42 14.41 -4.88 -16.46
C GLU A 42 13.53 -3.64 -16.23
N LYS A 43 12.49 -3.75 -15.40
CA LYS A 43 11.54 -2.68 -15.08
C LYS A 43 11.07 -2.76 -13.62
N THR A 44 11.95 -2.34 -12.72
CA THR A 44 11.71 -2.37 -11.27
C THR A 44 11.07 -1.09 -10.73
N GLY A 45 10.48 -1.18 -9.54
CA GLY A 45 9.90 -0.06 -8.79
C GLY A 45 8.43 0.20 -9.10
N PHE A 46 7.76 -0.66 -9.87
CA PHE A 46 6.34 -0.55 -10.17
C PHE A 46 5.46 -0.79 -8.95
N ALA A 47 5.74 -1.81 -8.13
CA ALA A 47 4.93 -2.10 -6.96
C ALA A 47 4.88 -0.88 -6.02
N HIS A 48 6.04 -0.27 -5.77
CA HIS A 48 6.14 0.96 -4.99
C HIS A 48 5.53 2.18 -5.69
N LEU A 49 5.69 2.32 -7.02
CA LEU A 49 5.05 3.41 -7.75
C LEU A 49 3.51 3.32 -7.73
N PHE A 50 2.96 2.11 -7.85
CA PHE A 50 1.51 1.87 -7.74
C PHE A 50 0.99 2.15 -6.33
N GLU A 51 1.77 1.84 -5.30
CA GLU A 51 1.48 2.25 -3.93
C GLU A 51 1.23 3.77 -3.84
N HIS A 52 2.14 4.59 -4.39
CA HIS A 52 1.97 6.04 -4.42
C HIS A 52 0.76 6.49 -5.24
N LEU A 53 0.52 5.87 -6.39
CA LEU A 53 -0.62 6.20 -7.25
C LEU A 53 -1.96 5.93 -6.57
N MET A 54 -2.05 4.92 -5.71
CA MET A 54 -3.27 4.53 -4.99
C MET A 54 -3.73 5.54 -3.93
N PHE A 55 -2.92 6.55 -3.59
CA PHE A 55 -3.33 7.69 -2.75
C PHE A 55 -3.95 8.83 -3.57
N GLY A 56 -3.82 8.81 -4.90
CA GLY A 56 -4.39 9.83 -5.77
C GLY A 56 -5.92 9.80 -5.86
N GLY A 57 -6.55 8.75 -5.32
CA GLY A 57 -7.99 8.55 -5.40
C GLY A 57 -8.42 7.71 -6.59
N SER A 58 -9.71 7.69 -6.84
CA SER A 58 -10.36 6.81 -7.82
C SER A 58 -11.28 7.61 -8.74
N ILE A 59 -11.89 6.95 -9.72
CA ILE A 59 -12.85 7.60 -10.64
C ILE A 59 -14.02 8.25 -9.87
N ASN A 60 -14.43 7.66 -8.74
CA ASN A 60 -15.53 8.16 -7.92
C ASN A 60 -15.05 9.02 -6.72
N ILE A 61 -13.77 8.97 -6.38
CA ILE A 61 -13.19 9.62 -5.20
C ILE A 61 -11.95 10.43 -5.63
N PRO A 62 -12.12 11.67 -6.12
CA PRO A 62 -11.01 12.45 -6.67
C PRO A 62 -9.92 12.82 -5.65
N SER A 63 -10.24 12.78 -4.36
CA SER A 63 -9.31 13.00 -3.26
C SER A 63 -9.54 11.88 -2.25
N TYR A 64 -8.60 10.94 -2.16
CA TYR A 64 -8.71 9.79 -1.26
C TYR A 64 -8.75 10.24 0.21
N ASP A 65 -7.88 11.17 0.58
CA ASP A 65 -7.69 11.59 1.96
C ASP A 65 -8.83 12.46 2.51
N GLU A 66 -9.49 13.25 1.66
CA GLU A 66 -10.52 14.20 2.12
C GLU A 66 -11.69 13.54 2.87
N PRO A 67 -12.39 12.52 2.35
CA PRO A 67 -13.46 11.87 3.08
C PRO A 67 -12.96 11.15 4.33
N LEU A 68 -11.75 10.58 4.29
CA LEU A 68 -11.17 9.88 5.42
C LEU A 68 -10.86 10.84 6.59
N GLN A 69 -10.23 11.97 6.30
CA GLN A 69 -9.90 12.97 7.30
C GLN A 69 -11.16 13.60 7.92
N ARG A 70 -12.23 13.79 7.14
CA ARG A 70 -13.52 14.27 7.65
C ARG A 70 -14.14 13.36 8.72
N VAL A 71 -13.83 12.07 8.68
CA VAL A 71 -14.31 11.09 9.69
C VAL A 71 -13.26 10.80 10.78
N GLY A 72 -12.18 11.59 10.84
CA GLY A 72 -11.11 11.46 11.83
C GLY A 72 -10.19 10.26 11.61
N GLY A 73 -10.12 9.76 10.37
CA GLY A 73 -9.23 8.65 10.02
C GLY A 73 -7.89 9.11 9.48
N GLU A 74 -6.92 8.21 9.55
CA GLU A 74 -5.60 8.31 8.94
C GLU A 74 -5.31 7.05 8.14
N ASN A 75 -4.45 7.15 7.12
CA ASN A 75 -4.07 6.02 6.30
C ASN A 75 -2.59 6.06 5.95
N ASN A 76 -2.05 4.90 5.60
CA ASN A 76 -0.71 4.76 5.07
C ASN A 76 -0.59 3.42 4.33
N ALA A 77 0.57 3.18 3.72
CA ALA A 77 0.87 1.96 3.00
C ALA A 77 2.34 1.60 3.12
N PHE A 78 2.67 0.38 2.73
CA PHE A 78 4.04 0.00 2.46
C PHE A 78 4.11 -1.13 1.44
N THR A 79 5.18 -1.12 0.66
CA THR A 79 5.55 -2.19 -0.25
C THR A 79 6.83 -2.86 0.23
N SER A 80 6.81 -4.19 0.23
CA SER A 80 7.95 -5.03 0.49
C SER A 80 8.34 -5.81 -0.77
N ASN A 81 9.30 -6.74 -0.64
CA ASN A 81 9.55 -7.67 -1.73
C ASN A 81 8.33 -8.59 -1.98
N ASP A 82 7.43 -8.73 -1.01
CA ASP A 82 6.49 -9.85 -0.94
C ASP A 82 5.03 -9.45 -1.02
N ILE A 83 4.72 -8.31 -0.42
CA ILE A 83 3.36 -7.78 -0.29
C ILE A 83 3.39 -6.26 -0.41
N THR A 84 2.27 -5.71 -0.84
CA THR A 84 1.90 -4.31 -0.69
C THR A 84 0.69 -4.25 0.22
N ASN A 85 0.81 -3.56 1.35
CA ASN A 85 -0.27 -3.40 2.31
C ASN A 85 -0.70 -1.95 2.35
N TYR A 86 -2.02 -1.74 2.33
CA TYR A 86 -2.61 -0.45 2.62
C TYR A 86 -3.46 -0.57 3.87
N TYR A 87 -3.39 0.43 4.74
CA TYR A 87 -4.10 0.38 6.00
C TYR A 87 -4.67 1.72 6.41
N ILE A 88 -5.82 1.64 7.09
CA ILE A 88 -6.59 2.77 7.59
C ILE A 88 -6.82 2.56 9.07
N THR A 89 -6.58 3.61 9.87
CA THR A 89 -6.99 3.69 11.27
C THR A 89 -8.06 4.77 11.39
N LEU A 90 -9.20 4.45 12.00
CA LEU A 90 -10.33 5.38 12.12
C LEU A 90 -11.25 5.03 13.30
N PRO A 91 -12.11 5.94 13.77
CA PRO A 91 -13.15 5.61 14.74
C PRO A 91 -14.04 4.49 14.20
N ALA A 92 -14.31 3.46 15.02
CA ALA A 92 -15.02 2.25 14.60
C ALA A 92 -16.44 2.52 14.05
N SER A 93 -17.09 3.60 14.50
CA SER A 93 -18.38 4.05 13.96
C SER A 93 -18.34 4.44 12.48
N ASN A 94 -17.16 4.70 11.93
CA ASN A 94 -16.93 5.16 10.56
C ASN A 94 -16.32 4.07 9.67
N LEU A 95 -16.35 2.80 10.09
CA LEU A 95 -15.73 1.67 9.40
C LEU A 95 -16.19 1.53 7.93
N GLU A 96 -17.45 1.85 7.64
CA GLU A 96 -18.01 1.85 6.28
C GLU A 96 -17.24 2.79 5.33
N THR A 97 -16.71 3.92 5.83
CA THR A 97 -15.89 4.83 5.03
C THR A 97 -14.59 4.14 4.57
N ALA A 98 -13.95 3.35 5.43
CA ALA A 98 -12.76 2.60 5.06
C ALA A 98 -13.08 1.53 3.99
N PHE A 99 -14.19 0.79 4.15
CA PHE A 99 -14.60 -0.21 3.15
C PHE A 99 -14.92 0.42 1.80
N TRP A 100 -15.62 1.55 1.79
CA TRP A 100 -15.92 2.29 0.58
C TRP A 100 -14.64 2.76 -0.12
N LEU A 101 -13.73 3.41 0.60
CA LEU A 101 -12.48 3.92 0.05
C LEU A 101 -11.61 2.81 -0.57
N GLU A 102 -11.41 1.72 0.17
CA GLU A 102 -10.57 0.61 -0.28
C GLU A 102 -11.19 -0.15 -1.46
N SER A 103 -12.49 -0.42 -1.42
CA SER A 103 -13.17 -1.13 -2.51
C SER A 103 -13.19 -0.32 -3.80
N ASP A 104 -13.37 1.01 -3.71
CA ASP A 104 -13.46 1.85 -4.89
C ASP A 104 -12.11 1.99 -5.60
N ARG A 105 -11.01 2.23 -4.87
CA ARG A 105 -9.67 2.28 -5.50
C ARG A 105 -9.18 0.93 -6.00
N MET A 106 -9.59 -0.18 -5.38
CA MET A 106 -9.29 -1.53 -5.85
C MET A 106 -9.91 -1.81 -7.23
N LEU A 107 -11.11 -1.25 -7.49
CA LEU A 107 -11.83 -1.48 -8.74
C LEU A 107 -11.51 -0.43 -9.82
N SER A 108 -11.38 0.84 -9.43
CA SER A 108 -11.45 1.99 -10.35
C SER A 108 -10.43 3.08 -10.02
N LEU A 109 -9.16 2.71 -9.86
CA LEU A 109 -8.07 3.67 -9.67
C LEU A 109 -8.07 4.75 -10.77
N ALA A 110 -8.09 6.02 -10.38
CA ALA A 110 -7.98 7.13 -11.32
C ALA A 110 -6.49 7.38 -11.59
N PHE A 111 -6.08 7.16 -12.84
CA PHE A 111 -4.71 7.45 -13.27
C PHE A 111 -4.70 8.25 -14.57
N SER A 112 -3.71 9.12 -14.69
CA SER A 112 -3.44 9.92 -15.90
C SER A 112 -1.94 10.00 -16.12
N GLU A 113 -1.51 10.36 -17.33
CA GLU A 113 -0.08 10.61 -17.59
C GLU A 113 0.49 11.68 -16.66
N LYS A 114 -0.30 12.71 -16.35
CA LYS A 114 0.08 13.77 -15.43
C LYS A 114 0.28 13.25 -14.00
N SER A 115 -0.64 12.44 -13.48
CA SER A 115 -0.51 11.88 -12.12
C SER A 115 0.67 10.91 -12.03
N LEU A 116 0.90 10.12 -13.08
CA LEU A 116 2.07 9.25 -13.19
C LEU A 116 3.38 10.03 -13.18
N GLU A 117 3.49 11.11 -13.96
CA GLU A 117 4.69 11.93 -14.00
C GLU A 117 5.01 12.56 -12.64
N VAL A 118 3.98 13.08 -11.96
CA VAL A 118 4.13 13.65 -10.62
C VAL A 118 4.63 12.59 -9.64
N GLN A 119 3.97 11.43 -9.56
CA GLN A 119 4.36 10.40 -8.60
C GLN A 119 5.72 9.79 -8.90
N ARG A 120 6.08 9.65 -10.19
CA ARG A 120 7.44 9.22 -10.58
C ARG A 120 8.51 10.17 -10.05
N ASN A 121 8.26 11.48 -10.08
CA ASN A 121 9.20 12.47 -9.54
C ASN A 121 9.29 12.36 -8.01
N VAL A 122 8.16 12.20 -7.32
CA VAL A 122 8.12 12.01 -5.85
C VAL A 122 8.91 10.77 -5.43
N VAL A 123 8.66 9.62 -6.07
CA VAL A 123 9.38 8.37 -5.79
C VAL A 123 10.87 8.51 -6.07
N SER A 124 11.26 9.27 -7.09
CA SER A 124 12.66 9.55 -7.39
C SER A 124 13.34 10.38 -6.30
N GLU A 125 12.65 11.37 -5.74
CA GLU A 125 13.15 12.15 -4.60
C GLU A 125 13.21 11.32 -3.31
N GLU A 126 12.22 10.46 -3.07
CA GLU A 126 12.24 9.52 -1.95
C GLU A 126 13.43 8.55 -2.05
N PHE A 127 13.71 8.04 -3.25
CA PHE A 127 14.89 7.20 -3.49
C PHE A 127 16.18 7.94 -3.16
N LYS A 128 16.33 9.19 -3.63
CA LYS A 128 17.49 10.03 -3.28
C LYS A 128 17.58 10.21 -1.76
N GLN A 129 16.47 10.51 -1.10
CA GLN A 129 16.43 10.75 0.34
C GLN A 129 16.79 9.51 1.15
N ARG A 130 16.27 8.33 0.79
CA ARG A 130 16.45 7.08 1.56
C ARG A 130 17.75 6.35 1.24
N TYR A 131 18.24 6.44 0.00
CA TYR A 131 19.41 5.67 -0.44
C TYR A 131 20.64 6.53 -0.66
N LEU A 132 20.52 7.58 -1.49
CA LEU A 132 21.71 8.33 -1.95
C LEU A 132 22.21 9.35 -0.93
N ASN A 133 21.29 9.96 -0.17
CA ASN A 133 21.59 11.03 0.77
C ASN A 133 21.73 10.52 2.22
N GLN A 134 21.81 9.20 2.43
CA GLN A 134 22.08 8.60 3.75
C GLN A 134 23.41 7.86 3.74
N PRO A 135 24.23 7.99 4.81
CA PRO A 135 25.37 7.11 5.00
C PRO A 135 24.91 5.64 4.96
N TYR A 136 25.54 4.84 4.10
CA TYR A 136 25.23 3.42 3.90
C TYR A 136 23.81 3.12 3.38
N GLY A 137 23.07 4.11 2.88
CA GLY A 137 21.72 3.88 2.34
C GLY A 137 21.70 2.91 1.15
N ASP A 138 22.79 2.87 0.36
CA ASP A 138 22.95 1.99 -0.81
C ASP A 138 23.42 0.56 -0.49
N VAL A 139 23.63 0.21 0.79
CA VAL A 139 24.16 -1.12 1.18
C VAL A 139 23.29 -2.24 0.66
N TRP A 140 21.96 -2.13 0.74
CA TRP A 140 21.05 -3.17 0.27
C TRP A 140 21.06 -3.31 -1.25
N LEU A 141 21.20 -2.20 -1.99
CA LEU A 141 21.32 -2.20 -3.45
C LEU A 141 22.60 -2.91 -3.91
N LYS A 142 23.63 -2.95 -3.07
CA LYS A 142 24.89 -3.66 -3.34
C LYS A 142 24.89 -5.09 -2.83
N LEU A 143 24.28 -5.33 -1.67
CA LEU A 143 24.31 -6.64 -1.02
C LEU A 143 23.37 -7.63 -1.69
N ARG A 144 22.17 -7.20 -2.11
CA ARG A 144 21.18 -8.10 -2.70
C ARG A 144 21.68 -8.76 -4.01
N PRO A 145 22.34 -8.07 -4.95
CA PRO A 145 22.92 -8.72 -6.13
C PRO A 145 24.12 -9.63 -5.81
N LEU A 146 24.77 -9.44 -4.65
CA LEU A 146 25.84 -10.33 -4.19
C LEU A 146 25.26 -11.63 -3.61
N ALA A 147 24.19 -11.52 -2.82
CA ALA A 147 23.52 -12.65 -2.18
C ALA A 147 22.63 -13.45 -3.14
N TYR A 148 21.90 -12.78 -4.03
CA TYR A 148 20.95 -13.39 -4.97
C TYR A 148 21.41 -13.17 -6.41
N LYS A 149 21.72 -14.27 -7.11
CA LYS A 149 22.15 -14.25 -8.52
C LYS A 149 20.97 -14.37 -9.48
N GLU A 150 20.04 -15.26 -9.16
CA GLU A 150 18.88 -15.57 -10.00
C GLU A 150 17.56 -15.16 -9.34
N HIS A 151 17.45 -15.28 -8.01
CA HIS A 151 16.20 -15.01 -7.30
C HIS A 151 15.77 -13.53 -7.44
N PRO A 152 14.47 -13.22 -7.59
CA PRO A 152 13.97 -11.84 -7.71
C PRO A 152 14.21 -10.92 -6.50
N TYR A 153 14.85 -11.41 -5.43
CA TYR A 153 15.25 -10.60 -4.27
C TYR A 153 16.59 -9.88 -4.48
N ARG A 154 17.19 -10.02 -5.66
CA ARG A 154 18.43 -9.36 -6.04
C ARG A 154 18.33 -7.83 -6.02
#